data_AF-A0A024WHR8-F1
#
_entry.id   AF-A0A024WHR8-F1
#
_cell.length_a   1.000
_cell.length_b   1.000
_cell.length_c   1.000
_cell.angle_alpha   90.00
_cell.angle_beta   90.00
_cell.angle_gamma   90.00
#
_symmetry.space_group_name_H-M   'P 1'
#
loop_
_entity.id
_entity.type
_entity.pdbx_description
1 polymer ?
#
loop_
_entity_poly.entity_id
_entity_poly.type
_entity_poly.pdbx_seq_one_letter_code
_entity_poly.pdbx_strand_id
1 'polypeptide(L)' 'MNKQDSNGCLSSQEIINFFALPKDLLIRCNFISCSTLSGQGLKEGLEWLLYYNLPFYNNELNCIDRRTATKYLEL' A
#
# COMPACT_ATOMS: atom_id res chain seq x y z
N MET A 1 -2.42 2.22 7.72
CA MET A 1 -1.95 2.50 9.09
C MET A 1 -2.74 3.71 9.57
N ASN A 2 -3.81 3.48 10.33
CA ASN A 2 -4.75 4.54 10.72
C ASN A 2 -4.21 5.37 11.89
N LYS A 3 -4.84 6.54 12.14
CA LYS A 3 -4.56 7.48 13.23
C LYS A 3 -3.18 8.15 13.14
N GLN A 4 -2.68 8.35 11.93
CA GLN A 4 -1.38 9.01 11.70
C GLN A 4 -1.42 10.53 11.92
N ASP A 5 -2.60 11.07 12.18
CA ASP A 5 -2.84 12.42 12.67
C ASP A 5 -2.69 12.56 14.20
N SER A 6 -2.55 11.44 14.93
CA SER A 6 -2.44 11.47 16.40
C SER A 6 -1.01 11.76 16.86
N ASN A 7 -0.89 12.59 17.90
CA ASN A 7 0.38 12.81 18.60
C ASN A 7 0.88 11.49 19.20
N GLY A 8 2.15 11.17 18.97
CA GLY A 8 2.77 9.93 19.45
C GLY A 8 2.34 8.67 18.70
N CYS A 9 1.77 8.79 17.50
CA CYS A 9 1.56 7.63 16.64
C CYS A 9 2.91 6.98 16.27
N LEU A 10 2.90 5.65 16.12
CA LEU A 10 4.05 4.94 15.58
C LEU A 10 4.27 5.32 14.13
N SER A 11 5.53 5.47 13.73
CA SER A 11 5.91 5.66 12.35
C SER A 11 5.59 4.43 11.51
N SER A 12 5.44 4.62 10.20
CA SER A 12 5.22 3.54 9.25
C SER A 12 6.28 2.44 9.35
N GLN A 13 7.56 2.81 9.49
CA GLN A 13 8.65 1.86 9.57
C GLN A 13 8.60 1.01 10.84
N GLU A 14 8.26 1.62 11.99
CA GLU A 14 8.09 0.88 13.25
C GLU A 14 6.96 -0.14 13.14
N ILE A 15 5.84 0.24 12.52
CA ILE A 15 4.70 -0.66 12.30
C ILE A 15 5.08 -1.80 11.35
N ILE A 16 5.75 -1.50 10.23
CA ILE A 16 6.21 -2.50 9.25
C ILE A 16 7.16 -3.50 9.92
N ASN A 17 8.13 -2.99 10.68
CA ASN A 17 9.09 -3.81 11.41
C ASN A 17 8.38 -4.70 12.44
N PHE A 18 7.36 -4.17 13.14
CA PHE A 18 6.58 -4.93 14.12
C PHE A 18 5.83 -6.11 13.48
N PHE A 19 5.25 -5.93 12.29
CA PHE A 19 4.57 -7.02 11.59
C PHE A 19 5.51 -8.14 11.13
N ALA A 20 6.81 -7.85 10.96
CA ALA A 20 7.84 -8.81 10.59
C ALA A 20 7.41 -9.74 9.43
N LEU A 21 6.74 -9.18 8.43
CA LEU A 21 6.17 -9.98 7.35
C LEU A 21 7.27 -10.73 6.58
N PRO A 22 7.03 -11.99 6.20
CA PRO A 22 7.85 -12.70 5.22
C PRO A 22 8.06 -11.87 3.95
N LYS A 23 9.25 -11.99 3.32
CA LYS A 23 9.63 -11.20 2.14
C LYS A 23 8.60 -11.29 1.01
N ASP A 24 8.00 -12.45 0.81
CA ASP A 24 6.99 -12.68 -0.23
C ASP A 24 5.65 -11.97 0.05
N LEU A 25 5.32 -11.73 1.32
CA LEU A 25 4.16 -10.93 1.71
C LEU A 25 4.48 -9.44 1.65
N LEU A 26 5.70 -9.05 2.03
CA LEU A 26 6.14 -7.65 1.98
C LEU A 26 6.03 -7.06 0.56
N ILE A 27 6.35 -7.84 -0.48
CA ILE A 27 6.22 -7.42 -1.89
C ILE A 27 4.77 -7.36 -2.40
N ARG A 28 3.82 -7.95 -1.67
CA ARG A 28 2.39 -8.03 -2.04
C ARG A 28 1.50 -7.09 -1.22
N CYS A 29 2.07 -6.46 -0.20
CA CYS A 29 1.36 -5.54 0.68
C CYS A 29 1.76 -4.11 0.37
N ASN A 30 0.87 -3.17 0.69
CA ASN A 30 1.19 -1.76 0.70
C ASN A 30 0.78 -1.16 2.04
N PHE A 31 1.69 -0.39 2.63
CA PHE A 31 1.53 0.20 3.96
C PHE A 31 1.29 1.69 3.81
N ILE A 32 0.02 2.08 3.76
CA ILE A 32 -0.37 3.48 3.56
C ILE A 32 -0.69 4.12 4.91
N SER A 33 0.00 5.20 5.25
CA SER A 33 -0.38 6.07 6.37
C SER A 33 -1.69 6.76 6.07
N CYS A 34 -2.64 6.68 7.00
CA CYS A 34 -3.95 7.28 6.81
C CYS A 34 -4.55 7.84 8.11
N SER A 35 -5.55 8.70 7.94
CA SER A 35 -6.42 9.16 9.01
C SER A 35 -7.88 8.97 8.58
N THR A 36 -8.62 8.16 9.34
CA THR A 36 -10.07 8.04 9.14
C THR A 36 -10.82 9.32 9.51
N LEU A 37 -10.22 10.22 10.29
CA LEU A 37 -10.84 11.49 10.68
C LEU A 37 -10.80 12.51 9.55
N SER A 38 -9.64 12.67 8.89
CA SER A 38 -9.49 13.61 7.76
C SER A 38 -9.77 12.99 6.39
N GLY A 39 -9.76 11.66 6.30
CA GLY A 39 -9.85 10.92 5.04
C GLY A 39 -8.53 10.79 4.28
N GLN A 40 -7.45 11.42 4.76
CA GLN A 40 -6.12 11.33 4.15
C GLN A 40 -5.65 9.87 4.10
N GLY A 41 -5.05 9.44 2.98
CA GLY A 41 -4.53 8.09 2.81
C GLY A 41 -5.58 7.05 2.40
N LEU A 42 -6.88 7.37 2.51
CA LEU A 42 -7.94 6.39 2.23
C LEU A 42 -8.15 6.19 0.72
N LYS A 43 -8.11 7.28 -0.06
CA LYS A 43 -8.20 7.22 -1.53
C LYS A 43 -7.03 6.44 -2.11
N GLU A 44 -5.81 6.72 -1.66
CA GLU A 44 -4.61 5.98 -2.11
C GLU A 44 -4.73 4.48 -1.79
N GLY A 45 -5.30 4.13 -0.63
CA GLY A 45 -5.55 2.74 -0.24
C GLY A 45 -6.51 2.02 -1.18
N LEU A 46 -7.60 2.68 -1.55
CA LEU A 46 -8.57 2.15 -2.50
C LEU A 46 -7.99 2.03 -3.90
N GLU A 47 -7.26 3.05 -4.37
CA GLU A 47 -6.60 3.02 -5.68
C GLU A 47 -5.60 1.87 -5.74
N TRP A 48 -4.76 1.67 -4.72
CA TRP A 48 -3.84 0.55 -4.68
C TRP A 48 -4.55 -0.80 -4.77
N LEU A 49 -5.64 -1.00 -4.03
CA LEU A 49 -6.44 -2.23 -4.11
C LEU A 49 -7.00 -2.46 -5.50
N LEU A 50 -7.48 -1.41 -6.17
CA LEU A 50 -7.99 -1.52 -7.53
C LEU A 50 -6.86 -1.89 -8.50
N TYR A 51 -5.74 -1.17 -8.47
CA TYR A 51 -4.59 -1.41 -9.36
C TYR A 51 -3.97 -2.79 -9.15
N TYR A 52 -3.83 -3.23 -7.91
CA TYR A 52 -3.25 -4.53 -7.58
C TYR A 52 -4.11 -5.70 -8.07
N ASN A 53 -5.44 -5.51 -8.13
CA ASN A 53 -6.39 -6.50 -8.61
C ASN A 53 -6.78 -6.34 -10.10
N LEU A 54 -6.27 -5.33 -10.82
CA LEU A 54 -6.52 -5.15 -12.26
C LEU A 54 -6.18 -6.38 -13.13
N PRO A 55 -5.15 -7.20 -12.83
CA PRO A 55 -4.90 -8.42 -13.59
C PRO A 55 -6.06 -9.44 -13.55
N PHE A 56 -6.96 -9.34 -12.56
CA PHE A 56 -8.15 -10.20 -12.46
C PHE A 56 -9.38 -9.60 -13.16
N TYR A 57 -9.41 -8.28 -13.39
CA TYR A 57 -10.52 -7.60 -14.06
C TYR A 57 -10.33 -7.48 -15.57
N ASN A 58 -9.09 -7.39 -16.04
CA ASN A 58 -8.77 -7.28 -17.47
C ASN A 58 -8.10 -8.57 -17.97
N ASN A 59 -8.89 -9.58 -18.30
CA ASN A 59 -8.47 -10.67 -19.18
C ASN A 59 -8.07 -10.21 -20.61
N GLU A 60 -7.99 -8.90 -20.87
CA GLU A 60 -7.60 -8.34 -22.18
C GLU A 60 -6.38 -7.40 -22.17
N LEU A 61 -5.82 -7.02 -21.02
CA LEU A 61 -4.60 -6.22 -20.98
C LEU A 61 -3.41 -7.08 -20.61
N ASN A 62 -2.95 -7.80 -21.62
CA ASN A 62 -1.60 -8.35 -21.69
C ASN A 62 -0.58 -7.31 -21.18
N CYS A 63 0.33 -7.80 -20.33
CA CYS A 63 1.59 -7.17 -19.91
C CYS A 63 1.53 -5.76 -19.29
N ILE A 64 1.05 -5.66 -18.04
CA ILE A 64 1.67 -4.70 -17.12
C ILE A 64 2.64 -5.49 -16.23
N ASP A 65 3.93 -5.36 -16.54
CA ASP A 65 5.02 -5.92 -15.76
C ASP A 65 4.90 -5.43 -14.31
N ARG A 66 4.76 -6.38 -13.37
CA ARG A 66 4.66 -6.10 -11.93
C ARG A 66 5.84 -5.28 -11.40
N ARG A 67 6.97 -5.22 -12.13
CA ARG A 67 8.13 -4.38 -11.79
C ARG A 67 7.91 -2.89 -12.03
N THR A 68 7.01 -2.49 -12.93
CA THR A 68 6.78 -1.07 -13.22
C THR A 68 5.95 -0.39 -12.12
N ALA A 69 5.12 -1.15 -11.40
CA ALA A 69 4.43 -0.64 -10.20
C ALA A 69 5.42 -0.33 -9.06
N THR A 70 6.56 -1.02 -8.99
CA THR A 70 7.62 -0.75 -8.01
C THR A 70 8.36 0.56 -8.28
N LYS A 71 8.30 1.10 -9.51
CA LYS A 71 8.97 2.36 -9.87
C LYS A 71 8.36 3.60 -9.21
N TYR A 72 7.15 3.47 -8.63
CA TYR A 72 6.51 4.52 -7.83
C TYR A 72 6.79 4.39 -6.31
N LEU A 73 7.61 3.42 -5.91
CA LEU A 73 8.00 3.17 -4.51
C LEU A 73 9.46 3.54 -4.21
N GLU A 74 10.18 4.20 -5.13
CA GLU A 74 11.45 4.86 -4.82
C GLU A 74 11.17 6.27 -4.27
N LEU A 75 10.87 6.34 -2.97
CA LEU A 75 10.97 7.53 -2.12
C LEU A 75 11.63 7.13 -0.79
#